data_AF-A0A7M4CEH8-F1
#
_entry.id   AF-A0A7M4CEH8-F1
#
_cell.length_a   1.000
_cell.length_b   1.000
_cell.length_c   1.000
_cell.angle_alpha   90.00
_cell.angle_beta   90.00
_cell.angle_gamma   90.00
#
_symmetry.space_group_name_H-M   'P 1'
#
loop_
_entity.id
_entity.type
_entity.pdbx_description
1 polymer ?
#
loop_
_entity_poly.entity_id
_entity_poly.type
_entity_poly.pdbx_seq_one_letter_code
_entity_poly.pdbx_strand_id
1 'polypeptide(L)'
;RLISLYFIIFILPSSVLGGNCSDDELRKLGMLKGDGFDRDALFKSSHGMGKVGRMHGLKTTPKVERVLEDLETLFGKIGLGGISKDCLKCFVESIMCVIKKCRTACLRGPCTDDCQNCIKRNCKQGLLECIGKEDVPNPCDWDKEYLKYKLPDTDGDESQKKGEA
;
A
#
# COMPACT_ATOMS: atom_id res chain seq x y z
N ARG A 1 6.79 -41.74 -42.42
CA ARG A 1 7.67 -41.79 -41.23
C ARG A 1 7.53 -40.44 -40.52
N LEU A 2 6.82 -40.41 -39.39
CA LEU A 2 6.62 -39.22 -38.56
C LEU A 2 7.91 -38.89 -37.81
N ILE A 3 8.44 -37.70 -38.00
CA ILE A 3 9.46 -37.13 -37.11
C ILE A 3 8.77 -36.02 -36.33
N SER A 4 8.21 -36.43 -35.19
CA SER A 4 7.84 -35.56 -34.09
C SER A 4 9.15 -35.11 -33.44
N LEU A 5 9.49 -33.83 -33.58
CA LEU A 5 10.59 -33.20 -32.83
C LEU A 5 9.97 -32.21 -31.85
N TYR A 6 9.73 -32.73 -30.65
CA TYR A 6 9.59 -31.97 -29.42
C TYR A 6 10.93 -31.36 -29.04
N PHE A 7 11.07 -30.04 -29.20
CA PHE A 7 11.94 -29.19 -28.38
C PHE A 7 11.27 -27.81 -28.36
N ILE A 8 10.36 -27.57 -27.41
CA ILE A 8 10.66 -26.80 -26.20
C ILE A 8 11.52 -25.57 -26.53
N ILE A 9 10.92 -24.61 -27.24
CA ILE A 9 11.37 -23.22 -27.09
C ILE A 9 10.79 -22.79 -25.75
N PHE A 10 11.68 -22.61 -24.77
CA PHE A 10 11.42 -21.97 -23.50
C PHE A 10 10.58 -20.71 -23.76
N ILE A 11 9.29 -20.81 -23.46
CA ILE A 11 8.46 -19.65 -23.20
C ILE A 11 9.09 -19.07 -21.92
N LEU A 12 9.88 -18.01 -22.05
CA LEU A 12 10.08 -17.10 -20.94
C LEU A 12 9.12 -15.93 -21.16
N PRO A 13 7.88 -15.99 -20.66
CA PRO A 13 7.28 -14.79 -20.16
C PRO A 13 7.90 -14.61 -18.76
N SER A 14 8.98 -13.83 -18.66
CA SER A 14 9.65 -13.51 -17.39
C SER A 14 8.79 -12.64 -16.46
N SER A 15 7.49 -12.92 -16.38
CA SER A 15 6.50 -12.19 -15.61
C SER A 15 5.32 -13.05 -15.13
N VAL A 16 5.38 -14.39 -15.16
CA VAL A 16 4.19 -15.22 -14.88
C VAL A 16 3.98 -15.64 -13.43
N LEU A 17 4.89 -15.38 -12.48
CA LEU A 17 4.64 -15.73 -11.06
C LEU A 17 5.40 -14.85 -10.02
N GLY A 18 5.83 -13.64 -10.40
CA GLY A 18 6.52 -12.71 -9.48
C GLY A 18 5.91 -11.32 -9.59
N GLY A 19 5.39 -10.78 -8.49
CA GLY A 19 4.87 -9.42 -8.45
C GLY A 19 5.97 -8.35 -8.54
N ASN A 20 5.57 -7.09 -8.58
CA ASN A 20 6.47 -5.93 -8.62
C ASN A 20 7.16 -5.63 -7.28
N CYS A 21 6.92 -6.44 -6.25
CA CYS A 21 7.52 -6.32 -4.93
C CYS A 21 8.25 -7.61 -4.55
N SER A 22 9.47 -7.47 -4.04
CA SER A 22 10.19 -8.57 -3.37
C SER A 22 9.64 -8.85 -1.97
N ASP A 23 9.89 -10.05 -1.46
CA ASP A 23 9.51 -10.41 -0.08
C ASP A 23 10.20 -9.53 0.96
N ASP A 24 11.43 -9.09 0.72
CA ASP A 24 12.15 -8.21 1.64
C ASP A 24 11.51 -6.83 1.73
N GLU A 25 11.05 -6.27 0.61
CA GLU A 25 10.29 -5.03 0.58
C GLU A 25 8.95 -5.17 1.32
N LEU A 26 8.24 -6.27 1.07
CA LEU A 26 6.96 -6.52 1.73
C LEU A 26 7.13 -6.78 3.24
N ARG A 27 8.22 -7.44 3.67
CA ARG A 27 8.58 -7.58 5.08
C ARG A 27 8.85 -6.22 5.72
N LYS A 28 9.65 -5.35 5.08
CA LYS A 28 9.91 -3.98 5.56
C LYS A 28 8.62 -3.16 5.73
N LEU A 29 7.61 -3.42 4.90
CA LEU A 29 6.31 -2.75 4.96
C LEU A 29 5.30 -3.43 5.91
N GLY A 30 5.68 -4.54 6.55
CA GLY A 30 4.79 -5.34 7.40
C GLY A 30 3.68 -6.06 6.62
N MET A 31 3.86 -6.29 5.32
CA MET A 31 2.84 -6.84 4.41
C MET A 31 2.92 -8.37 4.25
N LEU A 32 3.79 -9.05 5.00
CA LEU A 32 3.89 -10.52 5.02
C LEU A 32 3.64 -11.07 6.42
N LYS A 33 2.68 -11.99 6.52
CA LYS A 33 2.42 -12.78 7.74
C LYS A 33 3.47 -13.88 7.88
N GLY A 34 3.79 -14.27 9.12
CA GLY A 34 4.69 -15.38 9.43
C GLY A 34 5.67 -15.05 10.56
N ASP A 35 6.71 -15.86 10.69
CA ASP A 35 7.78 -15.61 11.65
C ASP A 35 8.48 -14.28 11.34
N GLY A 36 8.57 -13.42 12.36
CA GLY A 36 9.09 -12.06 12.22
C GLY A 36 8.10 -11.06 11.64
N PHE A 37 6.79 -11.32 11.71
CA PHE A 37 5.77 -10.32 11.36
C PHE A 37 5.93 -9.03 12.17
N ASP A 38 6.23 -7.93 11.48
CA ASP A 38 6.39 -6.62 12.08
C ASP A 38 5.08 -5.82 11.96
N ARG A 39 4.32 -5.83 13.05
CA ARG A 39 3.06 -5.07 13.15
C ARG A 39 3.28 -3.57 13.17
N ASP A 40 4.39 -3.09 13.74
CA ASP A 40 4.70 -1.66 13.75
C ASP A 40 4.99 -1.18 12.32
N ALA A 41 5.73 -1.96 11.53
CA ALA A 41 5.92 -1.68 10.10
C ALA A 41 4.59 -1.66 9.33
N LEU A 42 3.68 -2.61 9.60
CA LEU A 42 2.33 -2.62 8.99
C LEU A 42 1.55 -1.35 9.33
N PHE A 43 1.60 -0.92 10.59
CA PHE A 43 0.90 0.28 11.03
C PHE A 43 1.51 1.54 10.41
N LYS A 44 2.86 1.64 10.37
CA LYS A 44 3.58 2.74 9.72
C LYS A 44 3.23 2.86 8.24
N SER A 45 3.33 1.76 7.50
CA SER A 45 3.07 1.74 6.07
C SER A 45 1.61 2.10 5.79
N SER A 46 0.66 1.51 6.55
CA SER A 46 -0.77 1.76 6.40
C SER A 46 -1.19 3.19 6.73
N HIS A 47 -0.68 3.75 7.83
CA HIS A 47 -0.92 5.16 8.17
C HIS A 47 -0.25 6.10 7.19
N GLY A 48 0.95 5.76 6.71
CA GLY A 48 1.67 6.53 5.70
C GLY A 48 0.88 6.62 4.39
N MET A 49 0.43 5.48 3.87
CA MET A 49 -0.46 5.42 2.71
C MET A 49 -1.77 6.19 2.94
N GLY A 50 -2.38 6.06 4.13
CA GLY A 50 -3.57 6.82 4.50
C GLY A 50 -3.34 8.33 4.55
N LYS A 51 -2.18 8.79 5.05
CA LYS A 51 -1.78 10.20 5.08
C LYS A 51 -1.63 10.74 3.65
N VAL A 52 -0.89 10.05 2.79
CA VAL A 52 -0.76 10.41 1.37
C VAL A 52 -2.11 10.40 0.65
N GLY A 53 -2.92 9.36 0.88
CA GLY A 53 -4.26 9.25 0.32
C GLY A 53 -5.17 10.41 0.70
N ARG A 54 -5.12 10.89 1.94
CA ARG A 54 -5.88 12.08 2.39
C ARG A 54 -5.38 13.37 1.74
N MET A 55 -4.06 13.56 1.65
CA MET A 55 -3.46 14.75 1.01
C MET A 55 -3.89 14.90 -0.45
N HIS A 56 -3.99 13.79 -1.17
CA HIS A 56 -4.37 13.78 -2.59
C HIS A 56 -5.86 13.58 -2.83
N GLY A 57 -6.59 12.99 -1.89
CA GLY A 57 -8.03 12.72 -2.00
C GLY A 57 -8.90 13.97 -2.05
N LEU A 58 -8.38 15.14 -1.64
CA LEU A 58 -9.07 16.43 -1.77
C LEU A 58 -8.94 17.04 -3.18
N LYS A 59 -8.01 16.56 -4.01
CA LYS A 59 -7.76 17.08 -5.35
C LYS A 59 -8.75 16.45 -6.34
N THR A 60 -9.20 17.23 -7.33
CA THR A 60 -10.10 16.76 -8.39
C THR A 60 -9.45 15.73 -9.32
N THR A 61 -8.14 15.83 -9.52
CA THR A 61 -7.37 14.88 -10.34
C THR A 61 -5.95 14.71 -9.78
N PRO A 62 -5.76 13.82 -8.80
CA PRO A 62 -4.41 13.54 -8.29
C PRO A 62 -3.55 12.88 -9.37
N LYS A 63 -2.31 13.34 -9.50
CA LYS A 63 -1.33 12.80 -10.46
C LYS A 63 -0.57 11.66 -9.81
N VAL A 64 -0.45 10.53 -10.51
CA VAL A 64 0.21 9.31 -10.01
C VAL A 64 1.65 9.61 -9.58
N GLU A 65 2.37 10.40 -10.36
CA GLU A 65 3.78 10.76 -10.13
C GLU A 65 3.93 11.55 -8.83
N ARG A 66 2.99 12.46 -8.54
CA ARG A 66 3.00 13.24 -7.29
C ARG A 66 2.66 12.39 -6.08
N VAL A 67 1.72 11.45 -6.23
CA VAL A 67 1.40 10.50 -5.14
C VAL A 67 2.61 9.60 -4.86
N LEU A 68 3.34 9.17 -5.90
CA LEU A 68 4.56 8.40 -5.79
C LEU A 68 5.67 9.18 -5.07
N GLU A 69 5.96 10.42 -5.50
CA GLU A 69 6.96 11.29 -4.87
C GLU A 69 6.67 11.53 -3.37
N ASP A 70 5.41 11.83 -3.03
CA ASP A 70 5.01 12.07 -1.64
C ASP A 70 5.07 10.80 -0.80
N LEU A 71 4.72 9.64 -1.38
CA LEU A 71 4.80 8.35 -0.70
C LEU A 71 6.26 7.94 -0.45
N GLU A 72 7.11 8.02 -1.47
CA GLU A 72 8.55 7.75 -1.38
C GLU A 72 9.21 8.65 -0.31
N THR A 73 8.89 9.95 -0.34
CA THR A 73 9.39 10.93 0.63
C THR A 73 8.94 10.60 2.04
N LEU A 74 7.64 10.36 2.25
CA LEU A 74 7.11 10.04 3.57
C LEU A 74 7.70 8.74 4.11
N PHE A 75 7.75 7.69 3.29
CA PHE A 75 8.33 6.40 3.66
C PHE A 75 9.80 6.53 4.04
N GLY A 76 10.58 7.31 3.30
CA GLY A 76 11.96 7.63 3.67
C GLY A 76 12.06 8.26 5.06
N LYS A 77 11.18 9.24 5.38
CA LYS A 77 11.18 9.93 6.67
C LYS A 77 10.75 9.06 7.86
N ILE A 78 9.83 8.10 7.65
CA ILE A 78 9.32 7.23 8.73
C ILE A 78 10.09 5.90 8.85
N GLY A 79 11.26 5.78 8.21
CA GLY A 79 12.12 4.59 8.30
C GLY A 79 11.69 3.42 7.41
N LEU A 80 10.82 3.66 6.43
CA LEU A 80 10.39 2.69 5.41
C LEU A 80 11.06 2.94 4.05
N GLY A 81 12.25 3.55 4.04
CA GLY A 81 13.01 3.80 2.82
C GLY A 81 13.56 2.52 2.16
N GLY A 82 14.07 2.68 0.93
CA GLY A 82 14.69 1.56 0.20
C GLY A 82 13.71 0.55 -0.36
N ILE A 83 12.45 0.95 -0.55
CA ILE A 83 11.46 0.24 -1.38
C ILE A 83 11.65 0.70 -2.82
N SER A 84 11.68 -0.24 -3.77
CA SER A 84 11.82 0.05 -5.19
C SER A 84 10.63 0.87 -5.70
N LYS A 85 10.88 1.65 -6.76
CA LYS A 85 9.84 2.44 -7.40
C LYS A 85 8.73 1.59 -7.99
N ASP A 86 9.04 0.41 -8.49
CA ASP A 86 8.03 -0.49 -9.07
C ASP A 86 7.12 -1.08 -8.00
N CYS A 87 7.67 -1.45 -6.84
CA CYS A 87 6.86 -1.85 -5.70
C CYS A 87 6.00 -0.70 -5.16
N LEU A 88 6.57 0.51 -5.02
CA LEU A 88 5.82 1.69 -4.59
C LEU A 88 4.66 2.04 -5.53
N LYS A 89 4.80 1.84 -6.85
CA LYS A 89 3.71 2.05 -7.82
C LYS A 89 2.47 1.21 -7.49
N CYS A 90 2.63 -0.04 -7.03
CA CYS A 90 1.49 -0.86 -6.60
C CYS A 90 0.69 -0.21 -5.46
N PHE A 91 1.39 0.34 -4.48
CA PHE A 91 0.75 1.04 -3.36
C PHE A 91 0.12 2.37 -3.80
N VAL A 92 0.76 3.09 -4.72
CA VAL A 92 0.18 4.29 -5.33
C VAL A 92 -1.11 3.97 -6.09
N GLU A 93 -1.12 2.91 -6.89
CA GLU A 93 -2.32 2.45 -7.60
C GLU A 93 -3.45 2.08 -6.63
N SER A 94 -3.10 1.42 -5.52
CA SER A 94 -4.05 1.12 -4.45
C SER A 94 -4.60 2.39 -3.79
N ILE A 95 -3.75 3.35 -3.43
CA ILE A 95 -4.17 4.67 -2.91
C ILE A 95 -5.11 5.36 -3.90
N MET A 96 -4.75 5.38 -5.18
CA MET A 96 -5.54 6.00 -6.24
C MET A 96 -6.88 5.29 -6.43
N CYS A 97 -6.92 3.97 -6.31
CA CYS A 97 -8.17 3.21 -6.30
C CYS A 97 -9.07 3.62 -5.13
N VAL A 98 -8.53 3.69 -3.90
CA VAL A 98 -9.29 4.08 -2.71
C VAL A 98 -9.81 5.52 -2.84
N ILE A 99 -9.00 6.46 -3.31
CA ILE A 99 -9.43 7.85 -3.58
C ILE A 99 -10.61 7.88 -4.56
N LYS A 100 -10.54 7.11 -5.65
CA LYS A 100 -11.55 7.14 -6.72
C LYS A 100 -12.83 6.39 -6.37
N LYS A 101 -12.71 5.24 -5.71
CA LYS A 101 -13.83 4.29 -5.53
C LYS A 101 -14.36 4.20 -4.11
N CYS A 102 -13.54 4.50 -3.10
CA CYS A 102 -13.87 4.22 -1.70
C CYS A 102 -13.81 5.44 -0.77
N ARG A 103 -13.49 6.63 -1.29
CA ARG A 103 -13.38 7.86 -0.48
C ARG A 103 -14.59 8.09 0.42
N THR A 104 -15.81 7.99 -0.12
CA THR A 104 -17.04 8.23 0.64
C THR A 104 -17.24 7.17 1.73
N ALA A 105 -17.01 5.90 1.41
CA ALA A 105 -17.13 4.80 2.37
C ALA A 105 -16.11 4.91 3.51
N CYS A 106 -14.91 5.42 3.20
CA CYS A 106 -13.81 5.60 4.15
C CYS A 106 -13.83 6.94 4.90
N LEU A 107 -14.80 7.82 4.64
CA LEU A 107 -14.87 9.15 5.26
C LEU A 107 -15.02 9.07 6.78
N ARG A 108 -15.75 8.06 7.28
CA ARG A 108 -16.00 7.85 8.71
C ARG A 108 -14.84 7.15 9.44
N GLY A 109 -13.84 6.67 8.71
CA GLY A 109 -12.68 6.00 9.28
C GLY A 109 -12.20 4.83 8.42
N PRO A 110 -10.92 4.47 8.50
CA PRO A 110 -10.34 3.41 7.69
C PRO A 110 -10.83 2.01 8.11
N CYS A 111 -11.18 1.81 9.38
CA CYS A 111 -11.62 0.49 9.91
C CYS A 111 -13.13 0.35 10.04
N THR A 112 -13.93 1.21 9.41
CA THR A 112 -15.38 0.99 9.33
C THR A 112 -15.69 -0.15 8.36
N ASP A 113 -16.76 -0.89 8.61
CA ASP A 113 -17.20 -1.98 7.73
C ASP A 113 -17.44 -1.48 6.29
N ASP A 114 -18.03 -0.30 6.13
CA ASP A 114 -18.25 0.33 4.82
C ASP A 114 -16.93 0.51 4.06
N CYS A 115 -15.90 1.05 4.72
CA CYS A 115 -14.60 1.28 4.11
C CYS A 115 -13.91 -0.03 3.75
N GLN A 116 -13.84 -0.95 4.70
CA GLN A 116 -13.17 -2.25 4.54
C GLN A 116 -13.82 -3.08 3.44
N ASN A 117 -15.15 -3.11 3.39
CA ASN A 117 -15.89 -3.79 2.33
C ASN A 117 -15.68 -3.12 0.96
N CYS A 118 -15.63 -1.78 0.91
CA CYS A 118 -15.33 -1.09 -0.34
C CYS A 118 -13.93 -1.44 -0.87
N ILE A 119 -12.90 -1.35 -0.01
CA ILE A 119 -11.51 -1.65 -0.37
C ILE A 119 -11.39 -3.10 -0.85
N LYS A 120 -11.97 -4.05 -0.09
CA LYS A 120 -11.97 -5.48 -0.43
C LYS A 120 -12.57 -5.72 -1.82
N ARG A 121 -13.70 -5.09 -2.14
CA ARG A 121 -14.40 -5.27 -3.42
C ARG A 121 -13.74 -4.59 -4.60
N ASN A 122 -13.09 -3.45 -4.39
CA ASN A 122 -12.69 -2.57 -5.49
C ASN A 122 -11.19 -2.45 -5.72
N CYS A 123 -10.38 -2.62 -4.67
CA CYS A 123 -8.97 -2.23 -4.67
C CYS A 123 -8.02 -3.34 -4.20
N LYS A 124 -8.48 -4.24 -3.31
CA LYS A 124 -7.62 -5.28 -2.73
C LYS A 124 -7.03 -6.21 -3.79
N GLN A 125 -7.84 -6.69 -4.74
CA GLN A 125 -7.37 -7.62 -5.76
C GLN A 125 -6.28 -7.02 -6.65
N GLY A 126 -6.45 -5.77 -7.12
CA GLY A 126 -5.43 -5.10 -7.94
C GLY A 126 -4.11 -4.89 -7.20
N LEU A 127 -4.18 -4.57 -5.89
CA LEU A 127 -2.98 -4.50 -5.06
C LEU A 127 -2.28 -5.86 -4.98
N LEU A 128 -3.03 -6.92 -4.65
CA LEU A 128 -2.53 -8.28 -4.49
C LEU A 128 -1.86 -8.82 -5.76
N GLU A 129 -2.50 -8.61 -6.92
CA GLU A 129 -1.95 -8.96 -8.22
C GLU A 129 -0.65 -8.18 -8.51
N CYS A 130 -0.63 -6.88 -8.22
CA CYS A 130 0.54 -6.04 -8.46
C CYS A 130 1.74 -6.43 -7.59
N ILE A 131 1.53 -6.70 -6.30
CA ILE A 131 2.61 -7.11 -5.39
C ILE A 131 2.93 -8.61 -5.45
N GLY A 132 2.15 -9.39 -6.19
CA GLY A 132 2.34 -10.84 -6.37
C GLY A 132 2.07 -11.65 -5.10
N LYS A 133 0.98 -11.34 -4.39
CA LYS A 133 0.57 -12.05 -3.17
C LYS A 133 -0.91 -12.43 -3.21
N GLU A 134 -1.27 -13.50 -2.51
CA GLU A 134 -2.67 -13.93 -2.39
C GLU A 134 -3.42 -13.24 -1.25
N ASP A 135 -2.69 -12.82 -0.21
CA ASP A 135 -3.22 -12.07 0.91
C ASP A 135 -2.14 -11.16 1.51
N VAL A 136 -2.60 -10.12 2.21
CA VAL A 136 -1.77 -9.23 3.04
C VAL A 136 -2.48 -9.01 4.38
N PRO A 137 -1.72 -8.82 5.48
CA PRO A 137 -2.32 -8.50 6.76
C PRO A 137 -3.09 -7.19 6.70
N ASN A 138 -4.21 -7.14 7.41
CA ASN A 138 -5.05 -5.96 7.50
C ASN A 138 -4.74 -5.25 8.83
N PRO A 139 -4.31 -3.98 8.85
CA PRO A 139 -4.07 -3.26 10.10
C PRO A 139 -5.33 -3.15 10.97
N CYS A 140 -6.52 -3.19 10.37
CA CYS A 140 -7.79 -3.15 11.09
C CYS A 140 -8.15 -4.45 11.81
N ASP A 141 -7.36 -5.53 11.65
CA ASP A 141 -7.44 -6.71 12.52
C ASP A 141 -7.05 -6.36 13.98
N TRP A 142 -6.38 -5.22 14.18
CA TRP A 142 -6.03 -4.61 15.47
C TRP A 142 -6.51 -3.14 15.51
N ASP A 143 -7.78 -2.92 15.21
CA ASP A 143 -8.38 -1.59 15.06
C ASP A 143 -8.12 -0.64 16.25
N LYS A 144 -8.25 -1.12 17.49
CA LYS A 144 -8.07 -0.32 18.71
C LYS A 144 -6.66 0.27 18.82
N GLU A 145 -5.64 -0.51 18.46
CA GLU A 145 -4.24 -0.12 18.46
C GLU A 145 -3.92 0.71 17.22
N TYR A 146 -4.35 0.24 16.05
CA TYR A 146 -4.08 0.89 14.78
C TYR A 146 -4.66 2.31 14.73
N LEU A 147 -5.91 2.51 15.17
CA LEU A 147 -6.56 3.83 15.15
C LEU A 147 -5.91 4.82 16.13
N LYS A 148 -5.20 4.34 17.16
CA LYS A 148 -4.45 5.17 18.13
C LYS A 148 -2.99 5.37 17.74
N TYR A 149 -2.49 4.61 16.76
CA TYR A 149 -1.12 4.69 16.30
C TYR A 149 -0.80 6.07 15.73
N LYS A 150 0.36 6.60 16.08
CA LYS A 150 0.88 7.86 15.55
C LYS A 150 2.14 7.57 14.75
N LEU A 151 2.19 8.10 13.52
CA LEU A 151 3.42 8.06 12.74
C LEU A 151 4.54 8.77 13.52
N PRO A 152 5.79 8.32 13.40
CA PRO A 152 6.94 9.04 13.95
C PRO A 152 6.92 10.50 13.52
N ASP A 153 7.29 11.41 14.43
CA ASP A 153 7.38 12.83 14.11
C ASP A 153 8.44 13.02 13.02
N THR A 154 7.96 13.38 11.84
CA THR A 154 8.81 13.82 10.74
C THR A 154 8.75 15.33 10.76
N ASP A 155 9.86 16.02 11.03
CA ASP A 155 9.93 17.48 11.04
C ASP A 155 9.13 18.07 9.86
N GLY A 156 8.00 18.72 10.18
CA GLY A 156 7.04 19.24 9.20
C GLY A 156 5.57 18.80 9.35
N ASP A 157 5.11 18.27 10.49
CA ASP A 157 3.67 18.23 10.77
C ASP A 157 3.21 19.59 11.35
N GLU A 158 2.98 20.58 10.47
CA GLU A 158 2.30 21.85 10.80
C GLU A 158 0.81 21.63 11.15
N SER A 159 0.47 20.56 11.87
CA SER A 159 -0.87 20.31 12.39
C SER A 159 -1.02 20.79 13.84
N GLN A 160 0.02 21.36 14.47
CA GLN A 160 -0.09 22.16 15.70
C GLN A 160 -0.26 23.67 15.40
N LYS A 161 -1.34 24.04 14.69
CA LYS A 161 -1.93 25.38 14.80
C LYS A 161 -3.46 25.30 14.75
N LYS A 162 -4.04 24.59 15.73
CA LYS A 162 -5.38 24.89 16.21
C LYS A 162 -5.37 24.80 17.73
N GLY A 163 -5.39 25.96 18.36
CA GLY A 163 -5.58 26.11 19.79
C GLY A 163 -4.41 26.80 20.44
N GLU A 164 -4.43 28.13 20.43
CA GLU A 164 -4.11 28.92 21.62
C GLU A 164 -4.80 30.28 21.48
N ALA A 165 -5.73 30.49 22.42
CA ALA A 165 -6.48 31.67 22.84
C ALA A 165 -6.76 32.80 21.83
#